data_AF-A0A1M6D5Y0-F1
#
_entry.id   AF-A0A1M6D5Y0-F1
#
_cell.length_a   1.000
_cell.length_b   1.000
_cell.length_c   1.000
_cell.angle_alpha   90.00
_cell.angle_beta   90.00
_cell.angle_gamma   90.00
#
_symmetry.space_group_name_H-M   'P 1'
#
loop_
_entity.id
_entity.type
_entity.pdbx_description
1 polymer ?
#
loop_
_entity_poly.entity_id
_entity_poly.type
_entity_poly.pdbx_seq_one_letter_code
_entity_poly.pdbx_strand_id
1 'polypeptide(L)'
;MKKITLLVMALLAMPIFAQEESLFNGKNLDGWKAYGTEKWYVEDGLLISESGPDKQYGYLATEKEYNDFEVTLEFKQEANGNSGVFIRSTIDGTKVSGWQVEVAPKGLHTGGVYESYGRGWLIKPAAEKEKVLKEGAWNKMKIRVVGGTLTSWLNGTEMITITDDKIAQGRGSIALQIHDGGGIKVKWRNIQIREIVY
;
A
#
# COMPACT_ATOMS: atom_id res chain seq x y z
N MET A 1 -9.12 -44.69 51.30
CA MET A 1 -9.19 -44.58 49.83
C MET A 1 -9.19 -43.09 49.46
N LYS A 2 -8.06 -42.53 49.03
CA LYS A 2 -7.96 -41.11 48.64
C LYS A 2 -8.36 -40.97 47.17
N LYS A 3 -9.42 -40.23 46.88
CA LYS A 3 -9.85 -39.91 45.51
C LYS A 3 -8.96 -38.78 44.98
N ILE A 4 -8.15 -39.06 43.96
CA ILE A 4 -7.39 -38.05 43.22
C ILE A 4 -8.29 -37.58 42.08
N THR A 5 -8.78 -36.34 42.18
CA THR A 5 -9.53 -35.70 41.10
C THR A 5 -8.52 -35.10 40.12
N LEU A 6 -8.40 -35.69 38.93
CA LEU A 6 -7.57 -35.18 37.86
C LEU A 6 -8.32 -34.03 37.16
N LEU A 7 -7.84 -32.79 37.34
CA LEU A 7 -8.37 -31.62 36.64
C LEU A 7 -7.75 -31.61 35.23
N VAL A 8 -8.51 -32.01 34.22
CA VAL A 8 -8.10 -31.89 32.82
C VAL A 8 -8.28 -30.43 32.41
N MET A 9 -7.16 -29.70 32.29
CA MET A 9 -7.14 -28.34 31.77
C MET A 9 -7.21 -28.42 30.24
N ALA A 10 -8.39 -28.20 29.66
CA ALA A 10 -8.56 -28.10 28.22
C ALA A 10 -7.95 -26.78 27.74
N LEU A 11 -6.82 -26.84 27.04
CA LEU A 11 -6.29 -25.69 26.29
C LEU A 11 -7.23 -25.41 25.11
N LEU A 12 -8.05 -24.37 25.23
CA LEU A 12 -8.79 -23.78 24.13
C LEU A 12 -7.78 -23.05 23.22
N ALA A 13 -7.44 -23.67 22.09
CA ALA A 13 -6.76 -22.98 21.00
C ALA A 13 -7.76 -21.98 20.39
N MET A 14 -7.65 -20.70 20.76
CA MET A 14 -8.39 -19.65 20.06
C MET A 14 -7.71 -19.43 18.69
N PRO A 15 -8.46 -19.46 17.57
CA PRO A 15 -7.90 -19.06 16.30
C PRO A 15 -7.51 -17.58 16.39
N ILE A 16 -6.22 -17.30 16.18
CA ILE A 16 -5.71 -15.93 16.04
C ILE A 16 -6.25 -15.43 14.69
N PHE A 17 -7.40 -14.76 14.71
CA PHE A 17 -7.85 -14.02 13.54
C PHE A 17 -6.93 -12.81 13.38
N ALA A 18 -6.32 -12.68 12.20
CA ALA A 18 -5.58 -11.49 11.83
C ALA A 18 -6.50 -10.26 11.93
N GLN A 19 -6.20 -9.37 12.88
CA GLN A 19 -6.96 -8.15 13.11
C GLN A 19 -6.73 -7.18 11.96
N GLU A 20 -7.81 -6.62 11.43
CA GLU A 20 -7.75 -5.51 10.48
C GLU A 20 -7.49 -4.21 11.25
N GLU A 21 -6.44 -3.50 10.86
CA GLU A 21 -5.98 -2.25 11.45
C GLU A 21 -6.16 -1.11 10.44
N SER A 22 -6.65 0.05 10.89
CA SER A 22 -6.68 1.24 10.04
C SER A 22 -5.33 1.95 10.10
N LEU A 23 -4.69 2.14 8.94
CA LEU A 23 -3.44 2.90 8.85
C LEU A 23 -3.66 4.41 8.91
N PHE A 24 -4.86 4.90 8.59
CA PHE A 24 -5.17 6.32 8.57
C PHE A 24 -6.40 6.64 9.42
N ASN A 25 -6.22 7.47 10.44
CA ASN A 25 -7.24 7.75 11.45
C ASN A 25 -8.30 8.80 11.04
N GLY A 26 -8.17 9.38 9.83
CA GLY A 26 -9.11 10.39 9.32
C GLY A 26 -8.97 11.78 9.96
N LYS A 27 -7.95 12.03 10.79
CA LYS A 27 -7.78 13.28 11.54
C LYS A 27 -6.43 13.93 11.35
N ASN A 28 -5.36 13.12 11.39
CA ASN A 28 -3.98 13.58 11.25
C ASN A 28 -3.11 12.47 10.63
N LEU A 29 -1.80 12.68 10.60
CA LEU A 29 -0.83 11.76 10.03
C LEU A 29 -0.06 10.95 11.09
N ASP A 30 -0.63 10.77 12.29
CA ASP A 30 0.01 9.96 13.33
C ASP A 30 0.26 8.54 12.79
N GLY A 31 1.47 8.00 13.04
CA GLY A 31 1.91 6.72 12.48
C GLY A 31 2.50 6.81 11.06
N TRP A 32 2.58 8.01 10.48
CA TRP A 32 3.19 8.28 9.18
C TRP A 32 4.34 9.28 9.29
N LYS A 33 5.31 9.13 8.40
CA LYS A 33 6.44 10.04 8.23
C LYS A 33 6.55 10.49 6.79
N ALA A 34 6.61 11.81 6.59
CA ALA A 34 6.80 12.41 5.28
C ALA A 34 8.29 12.50 4.90
N TYR A 35 8.55 12.34 3.61
CA TYR A 35 9.87 12.40 2.99
C TYR A 35 9.79 13.28 1.75
N GLY A 36 10.69 14.26 1.66
CA GLY A 36 10.67 15.30 0.62
C GLY A 36 9.81 16.51 1.01
N THR A 37 9.55 17.35 0.02
CA THR A 37 8.88 18.67 0.16
C THR A 37 7.45 18.69 -0.36
N GLU A 38 6.96 17.53 -0.79
CA GLU A 38 5.59 17.35 -1.26
C GLU A 38 4.59 17.46 -0.11
N LYS A 39 3.36 17.87 -0.42
CA LYS A 39 2.37 18.18 0.62
C LYS A 39 1.56 16.96 0.99
N TRP A 40 1.49 16.71 2.28
CA TRP A 40 0.67 15.68 2.90
C TRP A 40 -0.16 16.30 4.00
N TYR A 41 -1.47 16.21 3.90
CA TYR A 41 -2.37 16.84 4.87
C TYR A 41 -3.72 16.14 4.92
N VAL A 42 -4.52 16.45 5.95
CA VAL A 42 -5.87 15.92 6.12
C VAL A 42 -6.89 17.02 5.83
N GLU A 43 -7.87 16.72 4.98
CA GLU A 43 -8.97 17.62 4.62
C GLU A 43 -10.26 16.79 4.54
N ASP A 44 -11.29 17.19 5.27
CA ASP A 44 -12.61 16.50 5.32
C ASP A 44 -12.52 14.99 5.60
N GLY A 45 -11.59 14.59 6.46
CA GLY A 45 -11.36 13.19 6.82
C GLY A 45 -10.64 12.37 5.75
N LEU A 46 -10.10 13.02 4.71
CA LEU A 46 -9.34 12.40 3.63
C LEU A 46 -7.86 12.75 3.77
N LEU A 47 -6.99 11.79 3.47
CA LEU A 47 -5.57 12.06 3.32
C LEU A 47 -5.33 12.60 1.92
N ILE A 48 -4.74 13.78 1.82
CA ILE A 48 -4.43 14.46 0.57
C ILE A 48 -2.94 14.41 0.32
N SER A 49 -2.57 13.98 -0.88
CA SER A 49 -1.23 14.07 -1.42
C SER A 49 -1.24 15.08 -2.57
N GLU A 50 -0.54 16.20 -2.44
CA GLU A 50 -0.46 17.25 -3.46
C GLU A 50 0.99 17.64 -3.77
N SER A 51 1.27 17.96 -5.03
CA SER A 51 2.60 18.42 -5.42
C SER A 51 3.09 19.60 -4.58
N GLY A 52 4.34 19.51 -4.16
CA GLY A 52 5.08 20.51 -3.42
C GLY A 52 5.64 21.62 -4.30
N PRO A 53 6.25 22.65 -3.67
CA PRO A 53 6.84 23.78 -4.39
C PRO A 53 7.99 23.37 -5.30
N ASP A 54 8.76 22.36 -4.89
CA ASP A 54 9.97 21.91 -5.60
C ASP A 54 9.67 20.89 -6.70
N LYS A 55 8.42 20.40 -6.76
CA LYS A 55 7.92 19.45 -7.77
C LYS A 55 8.79 18.20 -7.88
N GLN A 56 9.28 17.70 -6.74
CA GLN A 56 10.16 16.55 -6.65
C GLN A 56 9.37 15.29 -6.27
N TYR A 57 10.04 14.15 -6.23
CA TYR A 57 9.48 12.98 -5.57
C TYR A 57 9.24 13.24 -4.09
N GLY A 58 8.11 12.76 -3.58
CA GLY A 58 7.79 12.76 -2.16
C GLY A 58 7.08 11.49 -1.75
N TYR A 59 7.22 11.14 -0.48
CA TYR A 59 6.64 9.92 0.07
C TYR A 59 6.04 10.19 1.44
N LEU A 60 4.96 9.46 1.75
CA LEU A 60 4.42 9.36 3.08
C LEU A 60 4.42 7.89 3.47
N ALA A 61 5.31 7.50 4.38
CA ALA A 61 5.53 6.11 4.76
C ALA A 61 5.03 5.83 6.16
N THR A 62 4.50 4.63 6.39
CA THR A 62 4.19 4.14 7.73
C THR A 62 5.46 4.08 8.58
N GLU A 63 5.39 4.50 9.83
CA GLU A 63 6.49 4.34 10.79
C GLU A 63 6.71 2.86 11.13
N LYS A 64 5.62 2.07 11.15
CA LYS A 64 5.67 0.61 11.28
C LYS A 64 6.09 -0.04 9.96
N GLU A 65 6.86 -1.11 10.07
CA GLU A 65 7.21 -1.98 8.96
C GLU A 65 6.35 -3.24 8.96
N TYR A 66 6.11 -3.78 7.76
CA TYR A 66 5.27 -4.94 7.54
C TYR A 66 6.01 -6.00 6.72
N ASN A 67 5.64 -7.27 6.96
CA ASN A 67 6.15 -8.42 6.22
C ASN A 67 5.07 -8.98 5.28
N ASP A 68 4.34 -10.02 5.71
CA ASP A 68 3.22 -10.60 4.98
C ASP A 68 1.93 -9.87 5.37
N PHE A 69 1.22 -9.33 4.38
CA PHE A 69 0.02 -8.54 4.64
C PHE A 69 -0.91 -8.45 3.43
N GLU A 70 -2.15 -8.02 3.71
CA GLU A 70 -3.07 -7.47 2.73
C GLU A 70 -3.37 -6.02 3.13
N VAL A 71 -3.17 -5.08 2.20
CA VAL A 71 -3.58 -3.68 2.36
C VAL A 71 -4.72 -3.38 1.38
N THR A 72 -5.75 -2.70 1.87
CA THR A 72 -6.81 -2.12 1.05
C THR A 72 -6.84 -0.62 1.24
N LEU A 73 -7.14 0.11 0.18
CA LEU A 73 -7.32 1.55 0.21
C LEU A 73 -8.24 2.01 -0.91
N GLU A 74 -8.75 3.22 -0.77
CA GLU A 74 -9.44 3.92 -1.84
C GLU A 74 -8.67 5.17 -2.23
N PHE A 75 -8.56 5.40 -3.54
CA PHE A 75 -7.91 6.59 -4.08
C PHE A 75 -8.79 7.29 -5.11
N LYS A 76 -8.63 8.61 -5.23
CA LYS A 76 -9.22 9.43 -6.29
C LYS A 76 -8.19 10.43 -6.80
N GLN A 77 -7.95 10.39 -8.11
CA GLN A 77 -7.04 11.31 -8.79
C GLN A 77 -7.81 12.59 -9.14
N GLU A 78 -7.46 13.71 -8.52
CA GLU A 78 -8.08 15.02 -8.77
C GLU A 78 -7.33 15.82 -9.84
N ALA A 79 -6.01 15.70 -9.87
CA ALA A 79 -5.15 16.29 -10.90
C ALA A 79 -3.95 15.36 -11.10
N ASN A 80 -3.46 15.21 -12.34
CA ASN A 80 -2.36 14.33 -12.78
C ASN A 80 -2.07 13.19 -11.77
N GLY A 81 -2.74 12.06 -11.89
CA GLY A 81 -2.77 11.07 -10.82
C GLY A 81 -1.55 10.17 -10.68
N ASN A 82 -0.35 10.59 -11.10
CA ASN A 82 0.86 9.77 -11.05
C ASN A 82 1.41 9.68 -9.62
N SER A 83 1.30 8.50 -9.04
CA SER A 83 1.47 8.17 -7.64
C SER A 83 1.67 6.65 -7.53
N GLY A 84 1.62 6.09 -6.32
CA GLY A 84 1.70 4.66 -6.12
C GLY A 84 1.71 4.28 -4.67
N VAL A 85 1.55 2.97 -4.46
CA VAL A 85 1.56 2.35 -3.14
C VAL A 85 2.78 1.45 -3.07
N PHE A 86 3.80 1.91 -2.36
CA PHE A 86 4.99 1.13 -2.07
C PHE A 86 4.71 0.10 -0.99
N ILE A 87 5.29 -1.08 -1.16
CA ILE A 87 5.25 -2.20 -0.22
C ILE A 87 6.67 -2.62 0.13
N ARG A 88 6.86 -3.04 1.38
CA ARG A 88 8.15 -3.52 1.91
C ARG A 88 9.30 -2.56 1.60
N SER A 89 9.05 -1.26 1.78
CA SER A 89 9.92 -0.20 1.31
C SER A 89 10.74 0.45 2.41
N THR A 90 11.90 0.99 2.03
CA THR A 90 12.74 1.86 2.86
C THR A 90 13.02 3.16 2.14
N ILE A 91 13.21 4.25 2.87
CA ILE A 91 13.38 5.60 2.29
C ILE A 91 14.55 6.32 2.95
N ASP A 92 15.50 6.77 2.14
CA ASP A 92 16.62 7.63 2.55
C ASP A 92 16.55 8.96 1.78
N GLY A 93 16.30 10.06 2.48
CA GLY A 93 15.96 11.33 1.87
C GLY A 93 14.69 11.22 1.01
N THR A 94 14.84 11.32 -0.31
CA THR A 94 13.78 11.09 -1.32
C THR A 94 14.08 9.90 -2.23
N LYS A 95 15.01 9.02 -1.83
CA LYS A 95 15.31 7.78 -2.54
C LYS A 95 14.62 6.62 -1.85
N VAL A 96 13.60 6.07 -2.50
CA VAL A 96 12.90 4.87 -2.05
C VAL A 96 13.57 3.60 -2.60
N SER A 97 13.60 2.55 -1.80
CA SER A 97 13.86 1.18 -2.24
C SER A 97 12.66 0.32 -1.89
N GLY A 98 12.17 -0.47 -2.84
CA GLY A 98 11.01 -1.34 -2.65
C GLY A 98 10.19 -1.48 -3.94
N TRP A 99 8.99 -2.02 -3.80
CA TRP A 99 8.09 -2.30 -4.93
C TRP A 99 6.87 -1.42 -4.84
N GLN A 100 6.50 -0.81 -5.95
CA GLN A 100 5.35 0.07 -6.09
C GLN A 100 4.26 -0.68 -6.86
N VAL A 101 3.05 -0.69 -6.30
CA VAL A 101 1.84 -0.91 -7.09
C VAL A 101 1.38 0.43 -7.64
N GLU A 102 1.35 0.53 -8.95
CA GLU A 102 1.19 1.79 -9.66
C GLU A 102 -0.19 2.43 -9.44
N VAL A 103 -0.23 3.74 -9.23
CA VAL A 103 -1.45 4.57 -9.34
C VAL A 103 -1.15 5.68 -10.33
N ALA A 104 -1.66 5.58 -11.54
CA ALA A 104 -1.30 6.50 -12.61
C ALA A 104 -2.52 6.86 -13.48
N PRO A 105 -2.45 7.92 -14.30
CA PRO A 105 -3.49 8.19 -15.29
C PRO A 105 -3.79 6.97 -16.17
N LYS A 106 -4.98 6.96 -16.78
CA LYS A 106 -5.43 5.85 -17.61
C LYS A 106 -4.45 5.54 -18.74
N GLY A 107 -4.22 4.24 -18.98
CA GLY A 107 -3.26 3.76 -19.97
C GLY A 107 -1.81 3.75 -19.49
N LEU A 108 -1.55 4.18 -18.24
CA LEU A 108 -0.24 4.17 -17.62
C LEU A 108 -0.14 3.10 -16.51
N HIS A 109 -0.79 1.95 -16.70
CA HIS A 109 -0.50 0.70 -15.98
C HIS A 109 -0.86 0.68 -14.49
N THR A 110 -1.90 1.41 -14.05
CA THR A 110 -2.41 1.32 -12.66
C THR A 110 -2.62 -0.14 -12.24
N GLY A 111 -2.08 -0.50 -11.07
CA GLY A 111 -2.09 -1.87 -10.55
C GLY A 111 -0.92 -2.74 -11.00
N GLY A 112 -0.08 -2.29 -11.95
CA GLY A 112 1.19 -2.94 -12.27
C GLY A 112 2.23 -2.82 -11.16
N VAL A 113 3.32 -3.56 -11.26
CA VAL A 113 4.42 -3.54 -10.26
C VAL A 113 5.68 -2.97 -10.88
N TYR A 114 6.21 -1.94 -10.23
CA TYR A 114 7.45 -1.26 -10.57
C TYR A 114 8.42 -1.30 -9.39
N GLU A 115 9.71 -1.49 -9.63
CA GLU A 115 10.77 -1.44 -8.62
C GLU A 115 11.65 -0.21 -8.83
N SER A 116 11.42 0.83 -8.01
CA SER A 116 12.15 2.10 -8.09
C SER A 116 13.61 1.95 -7.73
N TYR A 117 14.48 2.63 -8.49
CA TYR A 117 15.95 2.55 -8.35
C TYR A 117 16.51 1.12 -8.41
N GLY A 118 15.73 0.18 -8.93
CA GLY A 118 16.07 -1.23 -9.13
C GLY A 118 15.81 -1.63 -10.57
N ARG A 119 15.01 -2.69 -10.77
CA ARG A 119 14.76 -3.33 -12.06
C ARG A 119 13.74 -2.60 -12.95
N GLY A 120 13.02 -1.60 -12.42
CA GLY A 120 11.94 -0.94 -13.14
C GLY A 120 10.67 -1.80 -13.22
N TRP A 121 9.98 -1.81 -14.36
CA TRP A 121 8.74 -2.58 -14.54
C TRP A 121 8.97 -4.08 -14.39
N LEU A 122 8.44 -4.68 -13.33
CA LEU A 122 8.46 -6.14 -13.13
C LEU A 122 7.31 -6.80 -13.86
N ILE A 123 6.12 -6.19 -13.79
CA ILE A 123 4.95 -6.63 -14.53
C ILE A 123 4.01 -5.45 -14.79
N LYS A 124 3.41 -5.42 -15.97
CA LYS A 124 2.35 -4.48 -16.34
C LYS A 124 1.02 -5.23 -16.43
N PRO A 125 -0.12 -4.59 -16.12
CA PRO A 125 -1.42 -5.19 -16.37
C PRO A 125 -1.59 -5.50 -17.87
N ALA A 126 -2.45 -6.47 -18.17
CA ALA A 126 -2.86 -6.70 -19.55
C ALA A 126 -3.63 -5.47 -20.08
N ALA A 127 -3.49 -5.17 -21.39
CA ALA A 127 -3.99 -3.93 -21.98
C ALA A 127 -5.50 -3.73 -21.77
N GLU A 128 -6.29 -4.81 -21.79
CA GLU A 128 -7.72 -4.76 -21.55
C GLU A 128 -8.09 -4.38 -20.11
N LYS A 129 -7.17 -4.48 -19.15
CA LYS A 129 -7.37 -4.11 -17.75
C LYS A 129 -7.15 -2.62 -17.49
N GLU A 130 -6.52 -1.88 -18.40
CA GLU A 130 -6.34 -0.42 -18.29
C GLU A 130 -7.68 0.33 -18.11
N LYS A 131 -8.77 -0.23 -18.65
CA LYS A 131 -10.14 0.33 -18.54
C LYS A 131 -10.78 0.16 -17.16
N VAL A 132 -10.18 -0.60 -16.25
CA VAL A 132 -10.71 -0.85 -14.90
C VAL A 132 -10.63 0.41 -14.03
N LEU A 133 -9.65 1.29 -14.30
CA LEU A 133 -9.51 2.57 -13.63
C LEU A 133 -10.70 3.49 -13.96
N LYS A 134 -11.32 4.05 -12.92
CA LYS A 134 -12.37 5.05 -13.03
C LYS A 134 -11.78 6.44 -12.84
N GLU A 135 -11.54 7.14 -13.94
CA GLU A 135 -10.96 8.50 -13.92
C GLU A 135 -11.87 9.48 -13.16
N GLY A 136 -11.28 10.34 -12.33
CA GLY A 136 -12.02 11.35 -11.54
C GLY A 136 -12.97 10.79 -10.47
N ALA A 137 -13.01 9.47 -10.27
CA ALA A 137 -13.85 8.79 -9.31
C ALA A 137 -13.02 8.02 -8.28
N TRP A 138 -13.69 7.55 -7.22
CA TRP A 138 -13.07 6.68 -6.23
C TRP A 138 -12.81 5.29 -6.83
N ASN A 139 -11.60 4.79 -6.61
CA ASN A 139 -11.15 3.46 -7.00
C ASN A 139 -10.71 2.71 -5.75
N LYS A 140 -11.12 1.45 -5.61
CA LYS A 140 -10.67 0.58 -4.52
C LYS A 140 -9.48 -0.25 -5.00
N MET A 141 -8.34 -0.12 -4.34
CA MET A 141 -7.16 -0.95 -4.55
C MET A 141 -7.03 -1.97 -3.42
N LYS A 142 -6.57 -3.16 -3.76
CA LYS A 142 -6.13 -4.17 -2.81
C LYS A 142 -4.77 -4.69 -3.24
N ILE A 143 -3.86 -4.86 -2.31
CA ILE A 143 -2.55 -5.45 -2.54
C ILE A 143 -2.34 -6.51 -1.48
N ARG A 144 -2.03 -7.73 -1.90
CA ARG A 144 -1.67 -8.83 -1.00
C ARG A 144 -0.25 -9.25 -1.32
N VAL A 145 0.61 -9.25 -0.30
CA VAL A 145 1.97 -9.75 -0.39
C VAL A 145 2.18 -10.82 0.67
N VAL A 146 2.51 -12.04 0.24
CA VAL A 146 2.78 -13.19 1.12
C VAL A 146 3.98 -13.96 0.58
N GLY A 147 5.02 -14.10 1.39
CA GLY A 147 6.32 -14.58 0.90
C GLY A 147 6.76 -13.73 -0.29
N GLY A 148 7.11 -14.36 -1.41
CA GLY A 148 7.48 -13.67 -2.65
C GLY A 148 6.30 -13.30 -3.56
N THR A 149 5.08 -13.66 -3.20
CA THR A 149 3.91 -13.51 -4.09
C THR A 149 3.18 -12.21 -3.81
N LEU A 150 3.15 -11.32 -4.82
CA LEU A 150 2.41 -10.06 -4.81
C LEU A 150 1.26 -10.15 -5.82
N THR A 151 0.04 -9.94 -5.34
CA THR A 151 -1.16 -9.79 -6.17
C THR A 151 -1.79 -8.42 -5.92
N SER A 152 -2.20 -7.74 -6.98
CA SER A 152 -2.94 -6.49 -6.91
C SER A 152 -4.32 -6.60 -7.55
N TRP A 153 -5.28 -5.88 -6.99
CA TRP A 153 -6.63 -5.74 -7.53
C TRP A 153 -7.03 -4.27 -7.59
N LEU A 154 -7.79 -3.93 -8.63
CA LEU A 154 -8.43 -2.63 -8.78
C LEU A 154 -9.92 -2.85 -9.02
N ASN A 155 -10.77 -2.22 -8.21
CA ASN A 155 -12.23 -2.31 -8.32
C ASN A 155 -12.76 -3.76 -8.37
N GLY A 156 -12.10 -4.69 -7.67
CA GLY A 156 -12.45 -6.11 -7.64
C GLY A 156 -11.88 -6.95 -8.79
N THR A 157 -11.25 -6.34 -9.79
CA THR A 157 -10.54 -7.05 -10.86
C THR A 157 -9.09 -7.27 -10.48
N GLU A 158 -8.61 -8.50 -10.55
CA GLU A 158 -7.18 -8.80 -10.37
C GLU A 158 -6.41 -8.17 -11.52
N MET A 159 -5.41 -7.34 -11.20
CA MET A 159 -4.60 -6.64 -12.20
C MET A 159 -3.40 -7.50 -12.59
N ILE A 160 -2.61 -7.92 -11.60
CA ILE A 160 -1.44 -8.78 -11.76
C ILE A 160 -1.31 -9.74 -10.57
N THR A 161 -0.56 -10.82 -10.81
CA THR A 161 0.06 -11.66 -9.78
C THR A 161 1.49 -11.95 -10.22
N ILE A 162 2.48 -11.77 -9.33
CA ILE A 162 3.88 -12.15 -9.55
C ILE A 162 4.42 -12.89 -8.35
N THR A 163 5.41 -13.76 -8.59
CA THR A 163 6.26 -14.33 -7.55
C THR A 163 7.69 -13.91 -7.82
N ASP A 164 8.35 -13.33 -6.82
CA ASP A 164 9.69 -12.77 -6.93
C ASP A 164 10.51 -13.02 -5.66
N ASP A 165 11.75 -13.50 -5.84
CA ASP A 165 12.64 -13.84 -4.71
C ASP A 165 13.10 -12.60 -3.93
N LYS A 166 13.26 -11.44 -4.58
CA LYS A 166 13.62 -10.22 -3.86
C LYS A 166 12.45 -9.69 -3.06
N ILE A 167 11.23 -9.73 -3.62
CA ILE A 167 10.01 -9.45 -2.85
C ILE A 167 9.97 -10.33 -1.61
N ALA A 168 10.26 -11.63 -1.74
CA ALA A 168 10.23 -12.59 -0.63
C ALA A 168 11.18 -12.23 0.53
N GLN A 169 12.29 -11.56 0.23
CA GLN A 169 13.28 -11.11 1.22
C GLN A 169 12.97 -9.71 1.77
N GLY A 170 12.03 -9.00 1.15
CA GLY A 170 11.66 -7.65 1.52
C GLY A 170 10.92 -7.57 2.86
N ARG A 171 11.24 -6.54 3.63
CA ARG A 171 10.49 -6.06 4.79
C ARG A 171 10.63 -4.55 4.82
N GLY A 172 9.56 -3.84 5.19
CA GLY A 172 9.63 -2.38 5.29
C GLY A 172 8.27 -1.73 5.37
N SER A 173 8.27 -0.40 5.28
CA SER A 173 7.06 0.42 5.36
C SER A 173 6.17 0.24 4.14
N ILE A 174 4.89 0.56 4.32
CA ILE A 174 4.00 0.92 3.22
C ILE A 174 4.14 2.42 2.99
N ALA A 175 4.25 2.88 1.75
CA ALA A 175 4.33 4.31 1.47
C ALA A 175 3.45 4.74 0.30
N LEU A 176 2.90 5.94 0.39
CA LEU A 176 2.22 6.62 -0.70
C LEU A 176 3.22 7.54 -1.40
N GLN A 177 3.14 7.67 -2.72
CA GLN A 177 4.05 8.50 -3.52
C GLN A 177 3.35 9.75 -4.08
N ILE A 178 4.10 10.84 -4.21
CA ILE A 178 3.88 11.85 -5.26
C ILE A 178 5.07 11.82 -6.21
N HIS A 179 4.78 11.70 -7.50
CA HIS A 179 5.80 11.73 -8.55
C HIS A 179 6.34 13.15 -8.74
N ASP A 180 7.55 13.28 -9.28
CA ASP A 180 8.08 14.59 -9.68
C ASP A 180 7.29 15.19 -10.88
N GLY A 181 7.55 16.47 -11.18
CA GLY A 181 6.97 17.18 -12.34
C GLY A 181 5.81 18.12 -12.00
N GLY A 182 5.20 17.96 -10.82
CA GLY A 182 4.19 18.88 -10.29
C GLY A 182 2.78 18.68 -10.85
N GLY A 183 1.80 19.38 -10.25
CA GLY A 183 0.40 19.35 -10.68
C GLY A 183 -0.35 18.06 -10.32
N ILE A 184 0.20 17.25 -9.43
CA ILE A 184 -0.40 16.00 -8.94
C ILE A 184 -1.24 16.31 -7.70
N LYS A 185 -2.45 15.75 -7.65
CA LYS A 185 -3.31 15.75 -6.47
C LYS A 185 -4.11 14.46 -6.41
N VAL A 186 -3.90 13.69 -5.35
CA VAL A 186 -4.60 12.42 -5.10
C VAL A 186 -5.19 12.44 -3.69
N LYS A 187 -6.43 11.97 -3.56
CA LYS A 187 -7.13 11.78 -2.30
C LYS A 187 -7.13 10.32 -1.92
N TRP A 188 -6.96 10.03 -0.64
CA TRP A 188 -6.89 8.69 -0.10
C TRP A 188 -7.83 8.54 1.10
N ARG A 189 -8.44 7.38 1.24
CA ARG A 189 -9.25 7.01 2.40
C ARG A 189 -9.32 5.50 2.57
N ASN A 190 -9.91 5.07 3.69
CA ASN A 190 -10.15 3.65 3.99
C ASN A 190 -8.87 2.80 3.85
N ILE A 191 -7.74 3.35 4.31
CA ILE A 191 -6.45 2.66 4.28
C ILE A 191 -6.43 1.67 5.45
N GLN A 192 -6.54 0.39 5.12
CA GLN A 192 -6.68 -0.71 6.07
C GLN A 192 -5.64 -1.77 5.75
N ILE A 193 -5.04 -2.35 6.79
CA ILE A 193 -4.09 -3.43 6.66
C ILE A 193 -4.52 -4.62 7.51
N ARG A 194 -4.20 -5.81 7.02
CA ARG A 194 -4.28 -7.06 7.76
C ARG A 194 -2.96 -7.81 7.62
N GLU A 195 -2.22 -7.92 8.71
CA GLU A 195 -1.00 -8.73 8.75
C GLU A 195 -1.36 -10.22 8.71
N ILE A 196 -0.62 -11.00 7.94
CA ILE A 196 -0.87 -12.43 7.76
C ILE A 196 0.20 -13.17 8.57
N VAL A 197 -0.22 -13.75 9.69
CA VAL A 197 0.62 -14.56 10.57
C VAL A 197 0.29 -16.03 10.31
N TYR A 198 1.32 -16.83 10.06
CA TYR A 198 1.24 -18.29 9.90
C TYR A 198 1.74 -19.01 11.13
#